data_AF-A0A7I0J6F2-F1
#
_entry.id   AF-A0A7I0J6F2-F1
#
_cell.length_a   1.000
_cell.length_b   1.000
_cell.length_c   1.000
_cell.angle_alpha   90.00
_cell.angle_beta   90.00
_cell.angle_gamma   90.00
#
_symmetry.space_group_name_H-M   'P 1'
#
loop_
_entity.id
_entity.type
_entity.pdbx_description
1 polymer ?
#
loop_
_entity_poly.entity_id
_entity_poly.type
_entity_poly.pdbx_seq_one_letter_code
_entity_poly.pdbx_strand_id
1 'polypeptide(L)'
;AINLATALAAIGERVLIVDLDPQGNASTGLGIDRKDRTVSSYDVLTGELELEAAAVPTAVPGLSIVPSTLDLLGIEMEIASAPDRVLRLRNALRAATERSA
;
A
#
# COMPACT_ATOMS: atom_id res chain seq x y z
N ALA A 1 7.31 -4.73 -9.66
CA ALA A 1 7.39 -4.07 -8.34
C ALA A 1 8.45 -4.72 -7.46
N ILE A 2 8.26 -5.98 -7.03
CA ILE A 2 9.12 -6.66 -6.03
C ILE A 2 10.62 -6.58 -6.35
N ASN A 3 11.06 -7.06 -7.52
CA ASN A 3 12.50 -7.14 -7.83
C ASN A 3 13.21 -5.79 -7.74
N LEU A 4 12.57 -4.72 -8.22
CA LEU A 4 13.12 -3.36 -8.14
C LEU A 4 13.16 -2.88 -6.68
N ALA A 5 12.07 -3.08 -5.93
CA ALA A 5 11.99 -2.68 -4.54
C ALA A 5 13.04 -3.38 -3.66
N THR A 6 13.23 -4.70 -3.86
CA THR A 6 14.26 -5.48 -3.16
C THR A 6 15.66 -5.01 -3.56
N ALA A 7 15.91 -4.70 -4.84
CA ALA A 7 17.20 -4.18 -5.28
C ALA A 7 17.53 -2.81 -4.66
N LEU A 8 16.53 -1.92 -4.57
CA LEU A 8 16.67 -0.62 -3.91
C LEU A 8 16.93 -0.78 -2.40
N ALA A 9 16.18 -1.66 -1.73
CA ALA A 9 16.41 -1.96 -0.31
C ALA A 9 17.82 -2.56 -0.07
N ALA A 10 18.30 -3.41 -0.97
CA ALA A 10 19.63 -4.02 -0.87
C ALA A 10 20.79 -3.00 -0.99
N ILE A 11 20.57 -1.86 -1.63
CA ILE A 11 21.55 -0.76 -1.69
C ILE A 11 21.35 0.29 -0.58
N GLY A 12 20.48 0.00 0.40
CA GLY A 12 20.28 0.82 1.60
C GLY A 12 19.12 1.81 1.54
N GLU A 13 18.33 1.83 0.46
CA GLU A 13 17.17 2.70 0.38
C GLU A 13 16.02 2.21 1.26
N ARG A 14 15.25 3.15 1.82
CA ARG A 14 13.97 2.83 2.49
C ARG A 14 12.87 2.78 1.45
N VAL A 15 12.25 1.62 1.29
CA VAL A 15 11.30 1.37 0.20
C VAL A 15 9.93 1.00 0.75
N LEU A 16 8.89 1.58 0.16
CA LEU A 16 7.49 1.21 0.37
C LEU A 16 6.88 0.75 -0.96
N ILE A 17 6.35 -0.47 -1.01
CA ILE A 17 5.44 -0.90 -2.07
C ILE A 17 4.01 -0.57 -1.67
N VAL A 18 3.20 -0.05 -2.60
CA VAL A 18 1.74 0.03 -2.45
C VAL A 18 1.13 -0.91 -3.48
N ASP A 19 0.50 -2.00 -3.04
CA ASP A 19 -0.14 -2.98 -3.90
C ASP A 19 -1.57 -2.53 -4.24
N LEU A 20 -1.85 -2.25 -5.50
CA LEU A 20 -3.16 -1.77 -5.97
C LEU A 20 -3.90 -2.80 -6.82
N ASP A 21 -3.32 -3.99 -7.00
CA ASP A 21 -3.95 -5.09 -7.71
C ASP A 21 -4.79 -5.90 -6.71
N PRO A 22 -6.12 -6.04 -6.87
CA PRO A 22 -6.96 -6.85 -5.99
C PRO A 22 -6.48 -8.31 -5.84
N GLN A 23 -5.72 -8.83 -6.81
CA GLN A 23 -5.13 -10.17 -6.67
C GLN A 23 -4.03 -10.23 -5.61
N GLY A 24 -3.35 -9.10 -5.38
CA GLY A 24 -2.30 -8.94 -4.39
C GLY A 24 -1.07 -9.78 -4.64
N ASN A 25 -0.63 -9.78 -5.90
CA ASN A 25 0.55 -10.51 -6.35
C ASN A 25 1.82 -10.01 -5.67
N ALA A 26 1.94 -8.70 -5.41
CA ALA A 26 3.11 -8.16 -4.74
C ALA A 26 3.12 -8.55 -3.25
N SER A 27 1.95 -8.46 -2.61
CA SER A 27 1.74 -8.88 -1.22
C SER A 27 2.10 -10.36 -1.01
N THR A 28 1.58 -11.26 -1.86
CA THR A 28 1.89 -12.69 -1.81
C THR A 28 3.37 -12.96 -2.08
N GLY A 29 3.94 -12.29 -3.10
CA GLY A 29 5.34 -12.48 -3.47
C GLY A 29 6.34 -11.99 -2.41
N LEU A 30 5.90 -11.15 -1.46
CA LEU A 30 6.67 -10.70 -0.29
C LEU A 30 6.36 -11.49 0.98
N GLY A 31 5.59 -12.57 0.88
CA GLY A 31 5.28 -13.48 1.97
C GLY A 31 4.13 -13.05 2.87
N ILE A 32 3.31 -12.08 2.45
CA ILE A 32 2.12 -11.66 3.18
C ILE A 32 0.90 -12.44 2.65
N ASP A 33 0.53 -13.50 3.34
CA ASP A 33 -0.62 -14.34 3.00
C ASP A 33 -1.94 -13.56 3.09
N ARG A 34 -2.92 -13.91 2.24
CA ARG A 34 -4.23 -13.22 2.21
C ARG A 34 -4.94 -13.17 3.56
N LYS A 35 -4.86 -14.24 4.35
CA LYS A 35 -5.48 -14.34 5.69
C LYS A 35 -4.85 -13.39 6.73
N ASP A 36 -3.61 -12.96 6.49
CA ASP A 36 -2.83 -12.15 7.43
C ASP A 36 -2.88 -10.65 7.04
N ARG A 37 -3.60 -10.30 5.96
CA ARG A 37 -3.82 -8.92 5.52
C ARG A 37 -4.99 -8.32 6.27
N THR A 38 -4.72 -7.81 7.48
CA THR A 38 -5.72 -7.12 8.30
C THR A 38 -5.87 -5.63 7.95
N VAL A 39 -4.96 -5.12 7.11
CA VAL A 39 -4.96 -3.77 6.54
C VAL A 39 -4.63 -3.88 5.06
N SER A 40 -4.95 -2.86 4.29
CA SER A 40 -4.75 -2.87 2.85
C SER A 40 -4.76 -1.48 2.21
N SER A 41 -4.39 -1.41 0.93
CA SER A 41 -4.56 -0.23 0.10
C SER A 41 -6.03 0.20 -0.03
N TYR A 42 -7.00 -0.71 0.18
CA TYR A 42 -8.41 -0.33 0.20
C TYR A 42 -8.68 0.67 1.33
N ASP A 43 -8.22 0.36 2.55
CA ASP A 43 -8.43 1.19 3.75
C ASP A 43 -7.79 2.58 3.60
N VAL A 44 -6.63 2.64 2.94
CA VAL A 44 -5.96 3.91 2.61
C VAL A 44 -6.76 4.71 1.58
N LEU A 45 -7.29 4.03 0.55
CA LEU A 45 -8.06 4.68 -0.50
C LEU A 45 -9.47 5.07 -0.06
N THR A 46 -10.09 4.39 0.90
CA THR A 46 -11.36 4.82 1.51
C THR A 46 -11.14 5.93 2.54
N GLY A 47 -9.95 6.02 3.11
CA GLY A 47 -9.59 6.99 4.15
C GLY A 47 -9.85 6.46 5.57
N GLU A 48 -10.04 5.15 5.72
CA GLU A 48 -10.18 4.48 7.01
C GLU A 48 -8.85 4.41 7.76
N LEU A 49 -7.74 4.27 7.03
CA LEU A 49 -6.39 4.24 7.61
C LEU A 49 -5.45 5.23 6.92
N GLU A 50 -4.58 5.83 7.72
CA GLU A 50 -3.41 6.55 7.20
C GLU A 50 -2.41 5.57 6.59
N LEU A 51 -1.62 6.04 5.61
CA LEU A 51 -0.68 5.20 4.86
C LEU A 51 0.31 4.45 5.78
N GLU A 52 0.80 5.12 6.81
CA GLU A 52 1.76 4.59 7.78
C GLU A 52 1.14 3.48 8.64
N ALA A 53 -0.16 3.56 8.93
CA ALA A 53 -0.87 2.54 9.69
C ALA A 53 -1.16 1.29 8.83
N ALA A 54 -1.27 1.45 7.51
CA ALA A 54 -1.47 0.35 6.58
C ALA A 54 -0.16 -0.29 6.08
N ALA A 55 0.99 0.32 6.37
CA ALA A 55 2.29 -0.20 5.97
C ALA A 55 2.74 -1.34 6.90
N VAL A 56 2.99 -2.52 6.33
CA VAL A 56 3.50 -3.68 7.05
C VAL A 56 4.95 -3.98 6.67
N PRO A 57 5.81 -4.38 7.63
CA PRO A 57 7.17 -4.79 7.32
C PRO A 57 7.17 -6.09 6.52
N THR A 58 8.15 -6.25 5.65
CA THR A 58 8.40 -7.51 4.94
C THR A 58 9.57 -8.28 5.57
N ALA A 59 9.82 -9.50 5.09
CA ALA A 59 11.03 -10.24 5.44
C ALA A 59 12.32 -9.59 4.90
N VAL A 60 12.22 -8.64 3.95
CA VAL A 60 13.36 -7.89 3.40
C VAL A 60 13.61 -6.64 4.26
N PRO A 61 14.78 -6.49 4.90
CA PRO A 61 15.11 -5.31 5.69
C PRO A 61 15.02 -4.03 4.85
N GLY A 62 14.45 -2.96 5.41
CA GLY A 62 14.28 -1.67 4.72
C GLY A 62 13.14 -1.63 3.69
N LEU A 63 12.42 -2.75 3.48
CA LEU A 63 11.26 -2.83 2.59
C LEU A 63 9.97 -3.09 3.38
N SER A 64 9.02 -2.18 3.23
CA SER A 64 7.64 -2.31 3.72
C SER A 64 6.65 -2.39 2.55
N ILE A 65 5.44 -2.86 2.81
CA ILE A 65 4.36 -2.93 1.83
C ILE A 65 3.03 -2.48 2.46
N VAL A 66 2.23 -1.71 1.72
CA VAL A 66 0.79 -1.61 1.94
C VAL A 66 0.16 -2.70 1.07
N PRO A 67 -0.37 -3.79 1.66
CA PRO A 67 -0.81 -4.94 0.90
C PRO A 67 -2.17 -4.67 0.25
N SER A 68 -2.66 -5.57 -0.61
CA SER A 68 -4.01 -5.48 -1.18
C SER A 68 -4.90 -6.66 -0.81
N THR A 69 -6.20 -6.39 -0.77
CA THR A 69 -7.27 -7.37 -0.59
C THR A 69 -8.22 -7.34 -1.79
N LEU A 70 -9.14 -8.31 -1.85
CA LEU A 70 -10.16 -8.37 -2.91
C LEU A 70 -11.15 -7.19 -2.84
N ASP A 71 -11.23 -6.49 -1.72
CA ASP A 71 -12.13 -5.33 -1.52
C ASP A 71 -11.85 -4.21 -2.52
N LEU A 72 -10.62 -4.13 -3.04
CA LEU A 72 -10.27 -3.23 -4.13
C LEU A 72 -11.11 -3.43 -5.41
N LEU A 73 -11.77 -4.58 -5.62
CA LEU A 73 -12.70 -4.75 -6.74
C LEU A 73 -13.90 -3.79 -6.67
N GLY A 74 -14.27 -3.33 -5.46
CA GLY A 74 -15.39 -2.42 -5.23
C GLY A 74 -14.98 -0.96 -5.05
N ILE A 75 -13.67 -0.65 -5.00
CA ILE A 75 -13.20 0.67 -4.56
C ILE A 75 -13.75 1.83 -5.41
N GLU A 76 -13.86 1.64 -6.72
CA GLU A 76 -14.32 2.69 -7.63
C GLU A 76 -15.74 3.15 -7.33
N MET A 77 -16.63 2.21 -6.96
CA MET A 77 -17.99 2.51 -6.54
C MET A 77 -18.01 3.20 -5.18
N GLU A 78 -17.18 2.74 -4.24
CA GLU A 78 -17.08 3.30 -2.88
C GLU A 78 -16.68 4.78 -2.90
N ILE A 79 -15.68 5.14 -3.72
CA ILE A 79 -15.15 6.51 -3.79
C ILE A 79 -15.78 7.36 -4.91
N ALA A 80 -16.82 6.87 -5.59
CA ALA A 80 -17.37 7.50 -6.80
C ALA A 80 -17.83 8.96 -6.57
N SER A 81 -18.43 9.22 -5.40
CA SER A 81 -18.94 10.54 -5.01
C SER A 81 -17.86 11.51 -4.53
N ALA A 82 -16.65 11.00 -4.24
CA ALA A 82 -15.57 11.83 -3.73
C ALA A 82 -15.02 12.74 -4.85
N PRO A 83 -14.99 14.07 -4.63
CA PRO A 83 -14.49 15.02 -5.64
C PRO A 83 -13.00 14.81 -5.94
N ASP A 84 -12.25 14.24 -5.00
CA ASP A 84 -10.82 13.97 -5.09
C ASP A 84 -10.49 12.49 -5.38
N ARG A 85 -11.46 11.68 -5.82
CA ARG A 85 -11.30 10.21 -5.99
C ARG A 85 -10.03 9.77 -6.75
N VAL A 86 -9.69 10.47 -7.83
CA VAL A 86 -8.50 10.18 -8.67
C VAL A 86 -7.19 10.62 -8.02
N LEU A 87 -7.27 11.41 -6.94
CA LEU A 87 -6.15 12.02 -6.24
C LEU A 87 -5.90 11.37 -4.88
N ARG A 88 -6.73 10.41 -4.45
CA ARG A 88 -6.68 9.85 -3.09
C ARG A 88 -5.33 9.25 -2.72
N LEU A 89 -4.76 8.40 -3.58
CA LEU A 89 -3.43 7.84 -3.33
C LEU A 89 -2.35 8.94 -3.24
N ARG A 90 -2.41 9.94 -4.13
CA ARG A 90 -1.47 11.07 -4.12
C ARG A 90 -1.60 11.86 -2.81
N ASN A 91 -2.83 12.10 -2.35
CA ASN A 91 -3.10 12.85 -1.13
C ASN A 91 -2.58 12.07 0.09
N ALA A 92 -2.81 10.75 0.16
CA ALA A 92 -2.27 9.88 1.21
C ALA A 92 -0.74 9.89 1.26
N LEU A 93 -0.07 9.78 0.10
CA LEU A 93 1.39 9.83 0.00
C LEU A 93 1.97 11.19 0.42
N ARG A 94 1.29 12.29 0.07
CA ARG A 94 1.72 13.64 0.48
C ARG A 94 1.62 13.83 1.98
N ALA A 95 0.49 13.46 2.56
CA ALA A 95 0.27 13.56 4.01
C ALA A 95 1.35 12.79 4.78
N ALA A 96 1.74 11.59 4.32
CA ALA A 96 2.78 10.81 4.95
C ALA A 96 4.19 11.44 4.85
N THR A 97 4.50 12.04 3.70
CA THR A 97 5.76 12.74 3.49
C THR A 97 5.88 13.98 4.38
N GLU A 98 4.79 14.76 4.49
CA GLU A 98 4.74 15.97 5.31
C GLU A 98 4.90 15.69 6.81
N ARG A 99 4.41 14.54 7.30
CA ARG A 99 4.58 14.11 8.70
C ARG A 99 5.99 13.61 9.03
N SER A 100 6.73 13.18 8.01
CA SER A 100 8.07 12.62 8.16
C SER A 100 9.19 13.67 8.04
N ALA A 101 8.83 14.92 7.74
CA ALA A 101 9.72 16.07 7.61
C ALA A 101 9.79 16.88 8.92
#